data_AF-A0A955K380-F1
#
_entry.id   AF-A0A955K380-F1
#
_cell.length_a   1.000
_cell.length_b   1.000
_cell.length_c   1.000
_cell.angle_alpha   90.00
_cell.angle_beta   90.00
_cell.angle_gamma   90.00
#
_symmetry.space_group_name_H-M   'P 1'
#
loop_
_entity.id
_entity.type
_entity.pdbx_description
1 polymer ?
#
loop_
_entity_poly.entity_id
_entity_poly.type
_entity_poly.pdbx_seq_one_letter_code
_entity_poly.pdbx_strand_id
1 'polypeptide(L)' 'MKKIDEIRNMTPNELVKESTMLRDEIAEMKRRVHLGEVQNPRVLRVKRRELARMLTILSEHLAKEKA' A
#
# COMPACT_ATOMS: atom_id res chain seq x y z
N MET A 1 -0.37 0.47 -9.67
CA MET A 1 -0.21 1.79 -9.04
C MET A 1 -1.50 2.53 -9.26
N LYS A 2 -2.39 2.52 -8.26
CA LYS A 2 -3.61 3.32 -8.22
C LYS A 2 -3.27 4.81 -8.26
N LYS A 3 -4.16 5.58 -8.88
CA LYS A 3 -4.02 7.04 -8.94
C LYS A 3 -4.28 7.63 -7.56
N ILE A 4 -3.63 8.75 -7.26
CA ILE A 4 -3.74 9.40 -5.93
C ILE A 4 -5.19 9.80 -5.64
N ASP A 5 -5.93 10.21 -6.66
CA ASP A 5 -7.33 10.63 -6.54
C ASP A 5 -8.26 9.48 -6.14
N GLU A 6 -7.98 8.26 -6.61
CA GLU A 6 -8.73 7.06 -6.23
C GLU A 6 -8.52 6.70 -4.76
N ILE A 7 -7.30 6.92 -4.25
CA ILE A 7 -6.96 6.63 -2.85
C ILE A 7 -7.57 7.68 -1.89
N ARG A 8 -7.71 8.93 -2.34
CA ARG A 8 -8.36 10.00 -1.55
C ARG A 8 -9.87 9.84 -1.42
N ASN A 9 -10.51 9.20 -2.40
CA ASN A 9 -11.95 8.96 -2.39
C ASN A 9 -12.35 7.74 -1.54
N MET A 10 -11.38 6.97 -1.04
CA MET A 10 -11.65 5.82 -0.15
C MET A 10 -11.93 6.27 1.28
N THR A 11 -12.76 5.50 1.97
CA THR A 11 -13.01 5.73 3.40
C THR A 11 -11.79 5.31 4.24
N PRO A 12 -11.59 5.89 5.44
CA PRO A 12 -10.48 5.51 6.33
C PRO A 12 -10.45 4.01 6.66
N ASN A 13 -11.62 3.39 6.80
CA ASN A 13 -11.75 1.95 7.07
C ASN A 13 -11.30 1.10 5.88
N GLU A 14 -11.61 1.52 4.65
CA GLU A 14 -11.16 0.84 3.44
C GLU A 14 -9.65 1.00 3.25
N LEU A 15 -9.11 2.19 3.53
CA LEU A 15 -7.67 2.44 3.50
C LEU A 15 -6.90 1.51 4.45
N VAL A 16 -7.41 1.30 5.67
CA VAL A 16 -6.78 0.38 6.64
C VAL A 16 -6.83 -1.07 6.15
N LYS A 17 -7.99 -1.54 5.67
CA LYS A 17 -8.15 -2.90 5.13
C LYS A 17 -7.19 -3.14 3.97
N GLU A 18 -7.20 -2.25 2.99
CA GLU A 18 -6.36 -2.39 1.80
C GLU A 18 -4.87 -2.24 2.13
N SER A 19 -4.50 -1.41 3.11
CA SER A 19 -3.10 -1.32 3.58
C SER A 19 -2.61 -2.62 4.23
N THR A 20 -3.49 -3.34 4.93
CA THR A 20 -3.18 -4.63 5.55
C THR A 20 -2.99 -5.70 4.47
N MET A 21 -3.91 -5.77 3.51
CA MET A 21 -3.79 -6.68 2.37
C MET A 21 -2.49 -6.43 1.57
N LEU A 22 -2.15 -5.18 1.29
CA LEU A 22 -0.91 -4.84 0.58
C LEU A 22 0.34 -5.22 1.38
N ARG A 23 0.31 -5.16 2.71
CA ARG A 23 1.42 -5.63 3.56
C ARG A 23 1.63 -7.13 3.44
N ASP A 24 0.55 -7.90 3.45
CA ASP A 24 0.61 -9.36 3.32
C ASP A 24 1.10 -9.77 1.93
N GLU A 25 0.59 -9.13 0.87
CA GLU A 25 1.08 -9.32 -0.51
C GLU A 25 2.59 -9.01 -0.62
N ILE A 26 3.05 -7.92 0.01
CA ILE A 26 4.48 -7.56 0.02
C ILE A 26 5.31 -8.60 0.76
N ALA A 27 4.82 -9.13 1.88
CA ALA A 27 5.50 -10.16 2.65
C ALA A 27 5.64 -11.46 1.83
N GLU A 28 4.58 -11.87 1.14
CA GLU A 28 4.60 -13.03 0.27
C GLU A 28 5.51 -12.82 -0.94
N MET A 29 5.42 -11.67 -1.63
CA MET A 29 6.33 -11.36 -2.74
C MET A 29 7.79 -11.31 -2.30
N LYS A 30 8.10 -10.82 -1.09
CA LYS A 30 9.46 -10.87 -0.54
C LYS A 30 9.95 -12.32 -0.40
N ARG A 31 9.11 -13.23 0.11
CA ARG A 31 9.45 -14.65 0.22
C ARG A 31 9.72 -15.26 -1.14
N ARG A 32 8.82 -15.05 -2.11
CA ARG A 32 8.97 -15.59 -3.47
C ARG A 32 10.18 -15.01 -4.22
N VAL A 33 10.54 -13.74 -3.98
CA VAL A 33 11.80 -13.16 -4.50
C VAL A 33 13.02 -13.85 -3.90
N HIS A 34 13.00 -14.13 -2.59
CA HIS A 34 14.11 -14.83 -1.92
C HIS A 34 14.26 -16.28 -2.39
N LEU A 35 13.14 -16.95 -2.69
CA LEU A 35 13.09 -18.29 -3.29
C LEU A 35 13.49 -18.31 -4.78
N GLY A 36 13.69 -17.16 -5.42
CA GLY A 36 14.01 -17.08 -6.85
C GLY A 36 12.82 -17.30 -7.80
N GLU A 37 11.60 -17.43 -7.26
CA GLU A 37 10.38 -17.67 -8.03
C GLU A 37 9.84 -16.39 -8.70
N VAL A 38 10.23 -15.20 -8.22
CA VAL A 38 9.78 -13.92 -8.77
C VAL A 38 10.77 -13.36 -9.78
N GLN A 39 10.33 -13.32 -11.03
CA GLN A 39 11.11 -12.83 -12.18
C GLN A 39 11.30 -11.30 -12.21
N ASN A 40 10.44 -10.51 -11.54
CA ASN A 40 10.51 -9.05 -11.62
C ASN A 40 10.43 -8.34 -10.25
N PRO A 41 11.58 -8.04 -9.62
CA PRO A 41 11.63 -7.32 -8.34
C PRO A 41 11.11 -5.88 -8.41
N ARG A 42 10.92 -5.29 -9.61
CA ARG A 42 10.34 -3.94 -9.75
C ARG A 42 8.88 -3.89 -9.31
N VAL A 43 8.13 -4.99 -9.42
CA VAL A 43 6.73 -5.06 -8.99
C VAL A 43 6.62 -4.82 -7.48
N LEU A 44 7.54 -5.39 -6.70
CA LEU A 44 7.63 -5.18 -5.26
C LEU A 44 7.87 -3.71 -4.90
N ARG A 45 8.70 -3.01 -5.68
CA ARG A 45 8.97 -1.58 -5.50
C ARG A 45 7.72 -0.73 -5.78
N VAL A 46 6.96 -1.05 -6.82
CA VAL A 46 5.70 -0.35 -7.14
C VAL A 46 4.70 -0.51 -6.01
N LYS A 47 4.51 -1.74 -5.52
CA LYS A 47 3.59 -2.06 -4.41
C LYS A 47 3.99 -1.38 -3.09
N ARG A 48 5.29 -1.29 -2.77
CA ARG A 48 5.77 -0.51 -1.61
C ARG A 48 5.46 0.98 -1.73
N ARG A 49 5.62 1.56 -2.93
CA ARG A 49 5.31 2.98 -3.17
C ARG A 49 3.81 3.24 -3.06
N GLU A 50 2.98 2.30 -3.48
CA GLU A 50 1.52 2.36 -3.33
C GLU A 50 1.09 2.30 -1.87
N LEU A 51 1.66 1.38 -1.08
CA LEU A 51 1.44 1.32 0.37
C LEU A 51 1.84 2.63 1.07
N ALA A 52 2.99 3.21 0.72
CA ALA A 52 3.45 4.48 1.29
C ALA A 52 2.46 5.63 1.01
N ARG A 53 1.89 5.69 -0.20
CA ARG A 53 0.88 6.70 -0.56
C ARG A 53 -0.41 6.54 0.25
N MET A 54 -0.88 5.31 0.43
CA MET A 54 -2.07 5.04 1.24
C MET A 54 -1.88 5.45 2.70
N LEU A 55 -0.72 5.12 3.29
CA LEU A 55 -0.41 5.51 4.68
C LEU A 55 -0.28 7.04 4.83
N THR A 56 0.20 7.73 3.80
CA THR A 56 0.27 9.20 3.79
C THR A 56 -1.13 9.80 3.83
N ILE A 57 -2.02 9.34 2.94
CA ILE A 57 -3.41 9.84 2.89
C ILE A 57 -4.17 9.51 4.18
N LEU A 58 -3.99 8.30 4.73
CA LEU A 58 -4.56 7.94 6.03
C LEU A 58 -4.09 8.90 7.14
N SER A 59 -2.80 9.27 7.13
CA SER A 59 -2.25 10.24 8.08
C SER A 59 -2.82 11.65 7.86
N GLU A 60 -3.05 12.05 6.60
CA GLU A 60 -3.75 13.32 6.28
C GLU A 60 -5.19 13.33 6.82
N HIS A 61 -5.93 12.23 6.72
CA HIS A 61 -7.27 12.11 7.30
C HIS A 61 -7.25 12.24 8.82
N LEU A 62 -6.34 11.53 9.49
CA LEU A 62 -6.17 11.61 10.95
C LEU A 62 -5.74 13.00 11.43
N ALA A 63 -4.91 13.70 10.64
CA ALA A 63 -4.51 15.07 10.94
C ALA A 63 -5.69 16.05 10.82
N LYS A 64 -6.58 15.85 9.84
CA LYS A 64 -7.81 16.65 9.69
C LYS A 64 -8.83 16.39 10.79
N GLU A 65 -8.91 15.17 11.31
CA GLU A 65 -9.81 14.87 12.46
C GLU A 65 -9.34 15.48 13.78
N LYS A 66 -8.04 15.80 13.91
CA LYS A 66 -7.45 16.39 15.12
C LYS A 66 -7.36 17.92 15.12
N ALA A 67 -7.60 18.56 13.98
CA ALA A 67 -7.53 20.02 13.80
C ALA A 67 -8.93 20.64 13.93
#